data_AF-A0AAW4L645-F1
#
_entry.id   AF-A0AAW4L645-F1
#
_cell.length_a   1.000
_cell.length_b   1.000
_cell.length_c   1.000
_cell.angle_alpha   90.00
_cell.angle_beta   90.00
_cell.angle_gamma   90.00
#
_symmetry.space_group_name_H-M   'P 1'
#
loop_
_entity.id
_entity.type
_entity.pdbx_description
1 polymer ?
#
loop_
_entity_poly.entity_id
_entity_poly.type
_entity_poly.pdbx_seq_one_letter_code
_entity_poly.pdbx_strand_id
1 'polypeptide(L)' 'MGRCEHSNFERALDLIIRLQAGQRLSLNKLCEIYSISYRQTLRLVNSAVSVLPVIREKRNGEIFLRWCNHAK' A
#
# COMPACT_ATOMS: atom_id res chain seq x y z
N MET A 1 16.55 -14.33 16.75
CA MET A 1 15.57 -13.27 16.47
C MET A 1 14.52 -13.85 15.54
N GLY A 2 13.36 -14.27 16.08
CA GLY A 2 12.27 -14.84 15.28
C GLY A 2 11.65 -13.76 14.41
N ARG A 3 11.51 -14.00 13.10
CA ARG A 3 10.77 -13.10 12.22
C ARG A 3 9.30 -13.15 12.65
N CYS A 4 8.76 -12.05 13.16
CA CYS A 4 7.31 -11.91 13.30
C CYS A 4 6.68 -12.10 11.92
N GLU A 5 5.87 -13.14 11.74
CA GLU A 5 5.02 -13.28 10.56
C GLU A 5 3.98 -12.17 10.60
N HIS A 6 4.23 -11.08 9.86
CA HIS A 6 3.24 -10.03 9.73
C HIS A 6 2.03 -10.59 8.97
N SER A 7 0.87 -10.51 9.62
CA SER A 7 -0.42 -10.80 9.02
C SER A 7 -0.68 -9.90 7.81
N ASN A 8 -1.57 -10.33 6.90
CA ASN A 8 -1.94 -9.50 5.75
C ASN A 8 -2.52 -8.14 6.17
N PHE A 9 -3.13 -8.07 7.35
CA PHE A 9 -3.64 -6.83 7.93
C PHE A 9 -2.50 -5.87 8.32
N GLU A 10 -1.48 -6.36 9.03
CA GLU A 10 -0.33 -5.54 9.42
C GLU A 10 0.46 -5.03 8.21
N ARG A 11 0.61 -5.86 7.17
CA ARG A 11 1.24 -5.43 5.90
C ARG A 11 0.42 -4.35 5.19
N ALA A 12 -0.91 -4.44 5.25
CA ALA A 12 -1.78 -3.41 4.67
C ALA A 12 -1.66 -2.10 5.45
N LEU A 13 -1.61 -2.17 6.78
CA LEU A 13 -1.45 -1.01 7.65
C LEU A 13 -0.08 -0.33 7.44
N ASP A 14 1.01 -1.10 7.37
CA ASP A 14 2.36 -0.59 7.08
C ASP A 14 2.40 0.09 5.69
N LEU A 15 1.78 -0.54 4.69
CA LEU A 15 1.64 0.04 3.35
C LEU A 15 0.95 1.41 3.39
N ILE A 16 -0.14 1.53 4.15
CA ILE A 16 -0.88 2.77 4.32
C ILE A 16 0.01 3.84 4.96
N ILE A 17 0.68 3.52 6.06
CA ILE A 17 1.56 4.45 6.78
C ILE A 17 2.66 4.99 5.84
N ARG A 18 3.31 4.10 5.07
CA ARG A 18 4.35 4.49 4.10
C ARG A 18 3.81 5.41 3.02
N LEU A 19 2.67 5.08 2.43
CA LEU A 19 2.06 5.90 1.37
C LEU A 19 1.50 7.23 1.90
N GLN A 20 1.06 7.29 3.16
CA GLN A 20 0.63 8.52 3.83
C GLN A 20 1.80 9.46 4.16
N ALA A 21 2.99 8.92 4.44
CA ALA A 21 4.21 9.72 4.68
C ALA A 21 4.75 10.43 3.43
N GLY A 22 3.96 10.52 2.35
CA GLY A 22 4.32 11.15 1.08
C GLY A 22 5.24 10.30 0.21
N GLN A 23 5.52 9.05 0.58
CA GLN A 23 6.32 8.15 -0.24
C GLN A 23 5.53 7.69 -1.46
N ARG A 24 6.12 7.91 -2.64
CA ARG A 24 5.65 7.32 -3.90
C ARG A 24 6.37 6.00 -4.08
N LEU A 25 5.61 4.91 -4.18
CA LEU A 25 6.18 3.57 -4.28
C LEU A 25 5.61 2.87 -5.50
N SER A 26 6.48 2.37 -6.36
CA SER A 26 6.07 1.48 -7.45
C SER A 26 5.67 0.11 -6.90
N LEU A 27 4.83 -0.62 -7.65
CA LEU A 27 4.47 -1.99 -7.28
C LEU A 27 5.70 -2.89 -7.13
N ASN A 28 6.71 -2.70 -7.97
CA ASN A 28 7.96 -3.45 -7.88
C ASN A 28 8.68 -3.19 -6.56
N LYS A 29 8.72 -1.92 -6.11
CA LYS A 29 9.31 -1.59 -4.82
C LYS A 29 8.54 -2.19 -3.64
N LEU A 30 7.22 -2.25 -3.74
CA LEU A 30 6.39 -2.92 -2.74
C LEU A 30 6.59 -4.44 -2.74
N CYS A 31 6.79 -5.08 -3.89
CA CYS A 31 7.16 -6.50 -3.97
C CYS A 31 8.48 -6.77 -3.23
N GLU A 32 9.48 -5.91 -3.40
CA GLU A 32 10.76 -6.01 -2.68
C GLU A 32 10.57 -5.87 -1.17
N ILE A 33 9.87 -4.83 -0.72
CA ILE A 33 9.67 -4.54 0.71
C ILE A 33 8.97 -5.69 1.42
N TYR A 34 7.88 -6.21 0.85
CA TYR A 34 7.09 -7.25 1.47
C TYR A 34 7.54 -8.66 1.11
N SER A 35 8.52 -8.80 0.20
CA SER A 35 8.99 -10.09 -0.32
C SER A 35 7.83 -10.97 -0.81
N ILE A 36 6.87 -10.38 -1.52
CA ILE A 36 5.70 -11.06 -2.07
C ILE A 36 5.60 -10.87 -3.59
N SER A 37 4.85 -11.75 -4.25
CA SER A 37 4.63 -11.66 -5.69
C SER A 37 3.86 -10.40 -6.07
N TYR A 38 4.05 -9.93 -7.30
CA TYR A 38 3.31 -8.79 -7.86
C TYR A 38 1.79 -8.92 -7.70
N ARG A 39 1.25 -10.12 -7.87
CA ARG A 39 -0.19 -10.40 -7.69
C ARG A 39 -0.64 -10.21 -6.24
N GLN A 40 0.18 -10.64 -5.28
CA GLN A 40 -0.08 -10.46 -3.85
C GLN A 40 0.06 -8.99 -3.44
N THR A 41 1.06 -8.28 -3.97
CA THR A 41 1.20 -6.83 -3.79
C THR A 41 -0.02 -6.08 -4.30
N LEU A 42 -0.52 -6.44 -5.48
CA LEU A 42 -1.72 -5.80 -6.05
C LEU A 42 -2.95 -6.03 -5.17
N ARG A 43 -3.11 -7.27 -4.66
CA ARG A 43 -4.17 -7.60 -3.70
C ARG A 43 -4.04 -6.80 -2.42
N LEU A 44 -2.84 -6.71 -1.86
CA LEU A 44 -2.56 -5.95 -0.64
C LEU A 44 -2.92 -4.47 -0.80
N VAL A 45 -2.50 -3.86 -1.91
CA VAL A 45 -2.82 -2.47 -2.24
C VAL A 45 -4.33 -2.28 -2.40
N ASN A 46 -5.01 -3.16 -3.14
CA ASN A 46 -6.46 -3.06 -3.33
C ASN A 46 -7.21 -3.22 -2.01
N SER A 47 -6.80 -4.16 -1.16
CA SER A 47 -7.37 -4.35 0.18
C SER A 47 -7.17 -3.13 1.05
N ALA A 48 -5.95 -2.56 1.09
CA ALA A 48 -5.65 -1.33 1.83
C ALA A 48 -6.49 -0.13 1.39
N VAL A 49 -6.71 0.02 0.09
CA VAL A 49 -7.56 1.09 -0.47
C VAL A 49 -9.04 0.86 -0.14
N SER A 50 -9.51 -0.38 -0.11
CA SER A 50 -10.93 -0.68 0.16
C SER A 50 -11.38 -0.39 1.60
N VAL A 51 -10.44 -0.38 2.55
CA VAL A 51 -10.74 -0.15 3.99
C VAL A 51 -10.56 1.30 4.42
N LEU A 52 -10.15 2.19 3.52
CA LEU A 52 -9.88 3.59 3.82
C LEU A 52 -10.57 4.52 2.83
N PRO A 53 -10.94 5.75 3.24
CA PRO A 53 -11.44 6.77 2.33
C PRO A 53 -10.28 7.42 1.56
N VAL A 54 -9.54 6.61 0.79
CA VAL A 54 -8.38 7.01 0.00
C VAL A 54 -8.54 6.55 -1.44
N ILE A 55 -8.08 7.36 -2.38
CA ILE A 55 -7.99 7.06 -3.80
C ILE A 55 -6.57 6.61 -4.10
N ARG A 56 -6.46 5.48 -4.79
CA ARG A 56 -5.21 5.06 -5.41
C ARG A 56 -4.96 5.87 -6.68
N GLU A 57 -3.90 6.65 -6.70
CA GLU A 57 -3.44 7.32 -7.91
C GLU A 57 -2.19 6.62 -8.47
N LYS A 58 -2.13 6.55 -9.81
CA LYS A 58 -0.99 5.99 -10.52
C LYS A 58 -0.38 7.06 -11.43
N ARG A 59 0.88 7.41 -11.20
CA ARG A 59 1.65 8.33 -12.06
C ARG A 59 3.02 7.72 -12.34
N ASN A 60 3.43 7.66 -13.60
CA ASN A 60 4.74 7.13 -14.03
C ASN A 60 5.10 5.75 -13.45
N GLY A 61 4.11 4.88 -13.24
CA GLY A 61 4.31 3.54 -12.66
C GLY A 61 4.41 3.50 -11.12
N GLU A 62 4.36 4.65 -10.46
CA GLU A 62 4.31 4.78 -9.01
C GLU A 62 2.86 4.84 -8.51
N ILE A 63 2.64 4.34 -7.30
CA ILE A 63 1.37 4.40 -6.57
C ILE A 63 1.54 5.35 -5.38
N PHE A 64 0.54 6.20 -5.18
CA PHE A 64 0.36 6.97 -3.95
C PHE A 64 -1.12 6.99 -3.56
N LEU A 65 -1.37 7.23 -2.27
CA LEU A 65 -2.72 7.38 -1.75
C LEU A 65 -3.01 8.87 -1.63
N ARG A 66 -4.11 9.31 -2.24
CA ARG A 66 -4.69 10.62 -1.96
C ARG A 66 -5.93 10.41 -1.12
N TRP A 67 -6.09 11.14 -0.02
CA TRP A 67 -7.35 11.09 0.72
C TRP A 67 -8.51 11.53 -0.18
N CYS A 68 -9.62 10.79 -0.14
CA CYS A 68 -10.89 11.28 -0.63
C CYS A 68 -11.26 12.47 0.26
N ASN A 69 -10.89 13.69 -0.14
CA ASN A 69 -11.52 14.86 0.44
C ASN A 69 -12.98 14.78 0.04
N HIS A 70 -13.84 14.33 0.95
CA HIS A 70 -15.21 14.80 0.99
C HIS A 70 -15.12 16.31 1.25
N ALA A 71 -14.86 17.10 0.21
CA ALA A 71 -15.23 18.48 0.22
C ALA A 71 -16.75 18.49 0.43
N LYS A 72 -17.17 19.03 1.58
CA LYS A 72 -18.57 19.33 1.85
C LYS A 72 -19.18 20.14 0.71
#